data_AF-A0A2K3LA37-F1
#
_entry.id   AF-A0A2K3LA37-F1
#
_cell.length_a   1.000
_cell.length_b   1.000
_cell.length_c   1.000
_cell.angle_alpha   90.00
_cell.angle_beta   90.00
_cell.angle_gamma   90.00
#
_symmetry.space_group_name_H-M   'P 1'
#
loop_
_entity.id
_entity.type
_entity.pdbx_description
1 polymer ?
#
loop_
_entity_poly.entity_id
_entity_poly.type
_entity_poly.pdbx_seq_one_letter_code
_entity_poly.pdbx_strand_id
1 'polypeptide(L)'
;METQYCGPAYMRWMYPIERYMKILKGYVKNRSRPEGCIVERYIVEEAIEFCTEYFSDVESIGLPMSRHSGRTTGEGIGASKVVTISKIKV
;
A
#
# COMPACT_ATOMS: atom_id res chain seq x y z
N MET A 1 -15.95 -1.40 -32.70
CA MET A 1 -16.24 -2.79 -32.29
C MET A 1 -15.71 -3.05 -30.88
N GLU A 2 -16.24 -2.35 -29.87
CA GLU A 2 -15.89 -2.58 -28.44
C GLU A 2 -17.12 -2.91 -27.58
N THR A 3 -18.30 -2.45 -28.01
CA THR A 3 -19.59 -2.66 -27.33
C THR A 3 -20.10 -4.11 -27.41
N GLN A 4 -19.69 -4.88 -28.44
CA GLN A 4 -20.11 -6.28 -28.58
C GLN A 4 -19.38 -7.24 -27.64
N TYR A 5 -18.15 -6.92 -27.23
CA TYR A 5 -17.32 -7.82 -26.41
C TYR A 5 -17.42 -7.54 -24.90
N CYS A 6 -17.79 -6.32 -24.52
CA CYS A 6 -17.65 -5.85 -23.13
C CYS A 6 -18.96 -5.55 -22.42
N GLY A 7 -20.08 -6.05 -22.94
CA GLY A 7 -21.40 -5.88 -22.36
C GLY A 7 -21.90 -4.42 -22.42
N PRO A 8 -23.13 -4.18 -21.91
CA PRO A 8 -23.73 -2.85 -21.90
C PRO A 8 -22.84 -1.82 -21.19
N ALA A 9 -22.72 -0.62 -21.78
CA ALA A 9 -21.87 0.45 -21.26
C ALA A 9 -22.15 0.75 -19.77
N TYR A 10 -23.41 0.71 -19.34
CA TYR A 10 -23.78 0.98 -17.93
C TYR A 10 -23.11 0.01 -16.94
N MET A 11 -22.84 -1.24 -17.31
CA MET A 11 -22.15 -2.19 -16.43
C MET A 11 -20.70 -1.78 -16.15
N ARG A 12 -20.02 -1.15 -17.12
CA ARG A 12 -18.68 -0.61 -16.94
C ARG A 12 -18.66 0.60 -16.00
N TRP A 13 -19.69 1.45 -16.05
CA TRP A 13 -19.83 2.60 -15.16
C TRP A 13 -20.18 2.20 -13.72
N MET A 14 -20.89 1.09 -13.54
CA MET A 14 -21.24 0.56 -12.22
C MET A 14 -20.10 -0.18 -11.53
N TYR A 15 -19.20 -0.81 -12.29
CA TYR A 15 -18.08 -1.58 -11.75
C TYR A 15 -17.25 -0.88 -10.65
N PRO A 16 -16.84 0.41 -10.78
CA PRO A 16 -16.14 1.11 -9.70
C PRO A 16 -16.99 1.28 -8.43
N ILE A 17 -18.28 1.56 -8.59
CA ILE A 17 -19.23 1.72 -7.47
C ILE A 17 -19.39 0.38 -6.73
N GLU A 18 -19.57 -0.71 -7.47
CA GLU A 18 -19.70 -2.05 -6.89
C GLU A 18 -18.44 -2.48 -6.13
N ARG A 19 -17.25 -2.19 -6.69
CA ARG A 19 -15.97 -2.45 -6.02
C ARG A 19 -15.85 -1.68 -4.72
N TYR A 20 -16.20 -0.39 -4.73
CA TYR A 20 -16.16 0.44 -3.54
C TYR A 20 -17.15 -0.05 -2.46
N MET A 21 -18.38 -0.38 -2.86
CA MET A 21 -19.38 -0.94 -1.95
C MET A 21 -18.95 -2.27 -1.33
N LYS A 22 -18.19 -3.11 -2.07
CA LYS A 22 -17.63 -4.36 -1.53
C LYS A 22 -16.64 -4.09 -0.39
N ILE A 23 -15.82 -3.05 -0.51
CA ILE A 23 -14.85 -2.64 0.53
C ILE A 23 -15.61 -2.15 1.76
N LEU A 24 -16.57 -1.23 1.57
CA LEU A 24 -17.39 -0.68 2.66
C LEU A 24 -18.16 -1.77 3.42
N LYS A 25 -18.70 -2.77 2.72
CA LYS A 25 -19.34 -3.93 3.35
C LYS A 25 -18.39 -4.71 4.27
N GLY A 26 -17.09 -4.73 3.97
CA GLY A 26 -16.07 -5.34 4.82
C GLY A 26 -15.78 -4.55 6.11
N TYR A 27 -16.16 -3.27 6.17
CA TYR A 27 -16.00 -2.43 7.35
C TYR A 27 -17.15 -2.56 8.34
N VAL A 28 -18.36 -2.86 7.87
CA VAL A 28 -19.56 -2.98 8.72
C VAL A 28 -19.50 -4.24 9.59
N LYS A 29 -19.01 -4.10 10.83
CA LYS A 29 -19.04 -5.17 11.85
C LYS A 29 -20.34 -5.21 12.63
N ASN A 30 -20.98 -4.04 12.85
CA ASN A 30 -22.28 -3.93 13.51
C ASN A 30 -23.33 -3.40 12.53
N ARG A 31 -24.30 -4.26 12.19
CA ARG A 31 -25.39 -3.91 11.25
C ARG A 31 -26.37 -2.90 11.80
N SER A 32 -26.41 -2.69 13.11
CA SER A 32 -27.29 -1.68 13.74
C SER A 32 -26.80 -0.25 13.50
N ARG A 33 -25.51 -0.05 13.18
CA ARG A 33 -24.90 1.28 12.93
C ARG A 33 -23.81 1.19 11.84
N PRO A 34 -24.20 0.96 10.56
CA PRO A 34 -23.23 0.71 9.49
C PRO A 34 -22.32 1.91 9.20
N GLU A 35 -22.86 3.13 9.25
CA GLU A 35 -22.09 4.36 9.03
C GLU A 35 -20.98 4.53 10.08
N GLY A 36 -21.29 4.28 11.35
CA GLY A 36 -20.31 4.34 12.44
C GLY A 36 -19.17 3.35 12.25
N CYS A 37 -19.47 2.11 11.88
CA CYS A 37 -18.44 1.11 11.61
C CYS A 37 -17.52 1.47 10.43
N ILE A 38 -18.07 2.12 9.40
CA ILE A 38 -17.28 2.58 8.26
C ILE A 38 -16.32 3.69 8.69
N VAL A 39 -16.83 4.70 9.42
CA VAL A 39 -16.02 5.84 9.90
C VAL A 39 -14.92 5.38 10.86
N GLU A 40 -15.24 4.52 11.83
CA GLU A 40 -14.26 3.99 12.77
C GLU A 40 -13.12 3.26 12.07
N ARG A 41 -13.44 2.43 11.07
CA ARG A 41 -12.42 1.70 10.31
C ARG A 41 -11.57 2.64 9.47
N TYR A 42 -12.19 3.62 8.82
CA TYR A 42 -11.48 4.58 7.98
C TYR A 42 -10.45 5.36 8.79
N ILE A 43 -10.82 5.87 9.97
CA ILE A 43 -9.91 6.58 10.88
C ILE A 43 -8.72 5.71 11.28
N VAL A 44 -8.96 4.42 11.57
CA VAL A 44 -7.88 3.49 11.92
C VAL A 44 -6.93 3.24 10.74
N GLU A 45 -7.47 3.06 9.52
CA GLU A 45 -6.65 2.88 8.32
C GLU A 45 -5.79 4.12 8.03
N GLU A 46 -6.39 5.32 8.10
CA GLU A 46 -5.67 6.59 7.91
C GLU A 46 -4.59 6.81 8.98
N ALA A 47 -4.89 6.49 10.24
CA ALA A 47 -3.90 6.58 11.33
C ALA A 47 -2.73 5.60 11.14
N ILE A 48 -3.00 4.39 10.64
CA ILE A 48 -1.94 3.41 10.34
C ILE A 48 -1.10 3.91 9.18
N GLU A 49 -1.71 4.37 8.09
CA GLU A 49 -1.01 4.90 6.91
C GLU A 49 -0.10 6.08 7.31
N PHE A 50 -0.64 7.02 8.08
CA PHE A 50 0.11 8.13 8.66
C PHE A 50 1.28 7.65 9.53
N CYS A 51 1.03 6.70 10.45
CA CYS A 51 2.09 6.15 11.29
C CYS A 51 3.17 5.45 10.46
N THR A 52 2.79 4.70 9.43
CA THR A 52 3.75 3.99 8.57
C THR A 52 4.62 4.94 7.77
N GLU A 53 4.07 6.05 7.29
CA GLU A 53 4.82 7.11 6.63
C GLU A 53 5.71 7.85 7.63
N TYR A 54 5.20 8.17 8.82
CA TYR A 54 5.98 8.86 9.85
C TYR A 54 7.16 8.02 10.40
N PHE A 55 6.97 6.70 10.52
CA PHE A 55 8.00 5.79 11.01
C PHE A 55 8.86 5.18 9.90
N SER A 56 8.69 5.56 8.63
CA SER A 56 9.51 5.03 7.53
C SER A 56 11.00 5.32 7.72
N ASP A 57 11.31 6.44 8.35
CA ASP A 57 12.66 6.97 8.51
C ASP A 57 13.24 6.73 9.92
N VAL A 58 12.49 6.02 10.78
CA VAL A 58 12.89 5.76 12.17
C VAL A 58 13.46 4.35 12.30
N GLU A 59 14.71 4.25 12.75
CA GLU A 59 15.29 2.95 13.10
C GLU A 59 14.55 2.34 14.28
N SER A 60 14.01 1.13 14.10
CA SER A 60 13.31 0.41 15.16
C SER A 60 14.31 -0.09 16.21
N ILE A 61 14.44 0.62 17.33
CA ILE A 61 15.32 0.21 18.43
C ILE A 61 14.69 -0.99 19.16
N GLY A 62 15.37 -2.14 19.15
CA GLY A 62 14.99 -3.32 19.94
C GLY A 62 14.05 -4.33 19.26
N LEU A 63 13.62 -4.08 18.01
CA LEU A 63 12.96 -5.11 17.20
C LEU A 63 14.01 -5.91 16.41
N PRO A 64 13.93 -7.25 16.41
CA PRO A 64 14.82 -8.06 15.59
C PRO A 64 14.51 -7.81 14.11
N MET A 65 15.53 -7.37 13.36
CA MET A 65 15.41 -7.18 11.92
C MET A 65 14.98 -8.51 11.26
N SER A 66 13.95 -8.44 10.42
CA SER A 66 13.54 -9.59 9.60
C SER A 66 14.71 -10.04 8.73
N ARG A 67 14.95 -11.36 8.67
CA ARG A 67 15.96 -11.95 7.76
C ARG A 67 15.72 -11.61 6.28
N HIS A 68 14.53 -11.11 5.94
CA HIS A 68 14.10 -10.75 4.59
C HIS A 68 14.00 -9.24 4.35
N SER A 69 14.45 -8.40 5.30
CA SER A 69 14.31 -6.93 5.25
C SER A 69 14.88 -6.28 3.98
N GLY A 70 15.92 -6.87 3.37
CA GLY A 70 16.53 -6.35 2.14
C GLY A 70 15.85 -6.80 0.83
N ARG A 71 14.80 -7.63 0.89
CA ARG A 71 14.11 -8.13 -0.32
C ARG A 71 13.06 -7.16 -0.86
N THR A 72 12.53 -6.28 -0.02
CA THR A 72 11.46 -5.32 -0.38
C THR A 72 12.01 -3.97 -0.84
N THR A 73 13.28 -3.66 -0.57
CA THR A 73 13.95 -2.40 -0.94
C THR A 73 14.53 -2.38 -2.36
N GLY A 74 14.29 -3.41 -3.17
CA GLY A 74 14.69 -3.42 -4.59
C GLY A 74 16.21 -3.46 -4.84
N GLU A 75 17.04 -3.64 -3.82
CA GLU A 75 18.48 -3.85 -3.99
C GLU A 75 18.75 -5.31 -4.39
N GLY A 76 18.65 -5.56 -5.69
CA GLY A 76 19.16 -6.79 -6.29
C GLY A 76 20.67 -6.92 -6.06
N ILE A 77 21.11 -8.16 -5.82
CA ILE A 77 22.54 -8.53 -5.78
C ILE A 77 23.10 -8.31 -7.20
N GLY A 78 23.69 -7.15 -7.41
CA GLY A 78 24.32 -6.74 -8.67
C GLY A 78 25.47 -5.75 -8.43
N ALA A 79 26.17 -5.87 -7.29
CA ALA A 79 27.31 -5.02 -6.99
C ALA A 79 28.60 -5.56 -7.63
N SER A 80 28.82 -5.26 -8.91
CA SER A 80 30.20 -5.05 -9.38
C SER A 80 30.70 -3.77 -8.69
N LYS A 81 31.58 -3.92 -7.69
CA LYS A 81 32.24 -2.79 -7.03
C LYS A 81 33.07 -2.04 -8.06
N VAL A 82 32.57 -0.93 -8.59
CA VAL A 82 33.42 0.06 -9.26
C VAL A 82 34.12 0.83 -8.15
N VAL A 83 35.35 0.42 -7.84
CA VAL A 83 36.24 1.14 -6.93
C VAL A 83 36.71 2.40 -7.65
N THR A 84 36.14 3.56 -7.30
CA THR A 84 36.69 4.84 -7.73
C THR A 84 37.97 5.10 -6.96
N ILE A 85 39.12 4.80 -7.56
CA ILE A 85 40.42 5.19 -7.02
C ILE A 85 40.52 6.71 -7.16
N SER A 86 40.36 7.43 -6.06
CA SER A 86 40.72 8.84 -5.96
C SER A 86 42.23 8.98 -6.16
N LYS A 87 42.65 9.35 -7.38
CA LYS A 87 44.03 9.72 -7.66
C LYS A 87 44.19 11.23 -7.64
N ILE A 88 45.02 11.66 -6.68
CA ILE A 88 45.92 12.80 -6.70
C ILE A 88 45.38 14.10 -6.08
N LYS A 89 45.88 14.37 -4.87
CA LYS A 89 46.01 15.69 -4.27
C LYS A 89 47.24 16.36 -4.93
N VAL A 90 47.03 17.49 -5.62
CA VAL A 90 48.09 18.47 -5.94
C VAL A 90 47.95 19.61 -4.96
#